data_AF-A0A2N9F952-F1
#
_entry.id   AF-A0A2N9F952-F1
#
_cell.length_a   1.000
_cell.length_b   1.000
_cell.length_c   1.000
_cell.angle_alpha   90.00
_cell.angle_beta   90.00
_cell.angle_gamma   90.00
#
_symmetry.space_group_name_H-M   'P 1'
#
loop_
_entity.id
_entity.type
_entity.pdbx_description
1 polymer ?
#
loop_
_entity_poly.entity_id
_entity_poly.type
_entity_poly.pdbx_seq_one_letter_code
_entity_poly.pdbx_strand_id
1 'polypeptide(L)'
;MSAGRTASRENSWRKYPLTFMQIIGSAKESLRKILLRGEFDEYPDEKKMHCTARLVELLDQYSDELHTNAESNPEKNFLMEEIMVLEETKGIWLPNFLPRTAFLTVHQRKVNGISSIPTSFAEKVWNYVEEVVISVIMRHSDKYHQLQLPFRRAGQNLIAKMKERSVDWVMEIVEMEKLTYYTRNPEYLSDWNKRMSYQHSFLKAVLPAEEWPSFSKAVLPKEEWPSVPMGAMAVDSFSKLGLPYEEWSSFSKVWPEGFGKIEVEKLRQFRHVLPQAFDMKMRMTAYWKIVLRRLVDCMALHLQLSVSKLVNKEFEKEIVDELMGASGGIERMLDESPSVNAKRLKINKSIELLQKSKEVVAKIMD
;
A
#
# COMPACT_ATOMS: atom_id res chain seq x y z
N MET A 1 -11.24 -44.73 -52.04
CA MET A 1 -10.26 -43.65 -51.72
C MET A 1 -10.63 -42.89 -50.43
N SER A 2 -10.82 -43.60 -49.31
CA SER A 2 -11.29 -43.00 -48.02
C SER A 2 -10.30 -43.18 -46.85
N ALA A 3 -9.36 -44.13 -46.92
CA ALA A 3 -8.48 -44.46 -45.80
C ALA A 3 -7.28 -43.50 -45.58
N GLY A 4 -6.96 -42.64 -46.56
CA GLY A 4 -5.82 -41.71 -46.47
C GLY A 4 -6.09 -40.38 -45.75
N ARG A 5 -7.36 -40.04 -45.47
CA ARG A 5 -7.74 -38.75 -44.86
C ARG A 5 -7.96 -38.82 -43.35
N THR A 6 -8.09 -40.01 -42.77
CA THR A 6 -8.32 -40.22 -41.32
C THR A 6 -7.01 -40.27 -40.53
N ALA A 7 -5.97 -40.93 -41.07
CA ALA A 7 -4.65 -41.00 -40.41
C ALA A 7 -3.92 -39.65 -40.31
N SER A 8 -4.13 -38.73 -41.26
CA SER A 8 -3.55 -37.37 -41.20
C SER A 8 -4.27 -36.46 -40.19
N ARG A 9 -5.51 -36.78 -39.83
CA ARG A 9 -6.31 -36.04 -38.85
C ARG A 9 -5.96 -36.45 -37.42
N GLU A 10 -5.58 -37.70 -37.19
CA GLU A 10 -5.33 -38.25 -35.85
C GLU A 10 -3.99 -37.82 -35.23
N ASN A 11 -3.02 -37.41 -36.06
CA ASN A 11 -1.74 -36.83 -35.62
C ASN A 11 -1.76 -35.29 -35.47
N SER A 12 -2.84 -34.63 -35.89
CA SER A 12 -3.04 -33.17 -35.77
C SER A 12 -3.19 -32.78 -34.29
N TRP A 13 -4.11 -33.45 -33.58
CA TRP A 13 -4.54 -33.08 -32.23
C TRP A 13 -3.49 -33.24 -31.11
N ARG A 14 -2.41 -34.02 -31.31
CA ARG A 14 -1.36 -34.15 -30.28
C ARG A 14 -0.42 -32.94 -30.20
N LYS A 15 -0.33 -32.12 -31.25
CA LYS A 15 0.68 -31.05 -31.36
C LYS A 15 0.17 -29.69 -30.88
N TYR A 16 -1.13 -29.43 -31.03
CA TYR A 16 -1.79 -28.17 -30.70
C TYR A 16 -1.89 -27.90 -29.18
N PRO A 17 -2.33 -28.86 -28.33
CA PRO A 17 -2.37 -28.66 -26.88
C PRO A 17 -0.98 -28.41 -26.28
N LEU A 18 0.05 -29.04 -26.85
CA LEU A 18 1.42 -28.92 -26.34
C LEU A 18 2.01 -27.53 -26.61
N THR A 19 1.86 -27.02 -27.85
CA THR A 19 2.34 -25.69 -28.24
C THR A 19 1.62 -24.60 -27.45
N PHE A 20 0.32 -24.79 -27.24
CA PHE A 20 -0.51 -23.92 -26.43
C PHE A 20 -0.05 -23.84 -24.96
N MET A 21 0.12 -24.99 -24.31
CA MET A 21 0.62 -25.06 -22.93
C MET A 21 2.04 -24.48 -22.80
N GLN A 22 2.88 -24.63 -23.82
CA GLN A 22 4.21 -24.01 -23.85
C GLN A 22 4.15 -22.47 -23.85
N ILE A 23 3.22 -21.87 -24.61
CA ILE A 23 3.02 -20.41 -24.63
C ILE A 23 2.58 -19.92 -23.24
N ILE A 24 1.57 -20.58 -22.66
CA ILE A 24 1.06 -20.23 -21.32
C ILE A 24 2.15 -20.41 -20.26
N GLY A 25 2.86 -21.53 -20.29
CA GLY A 25 3.96 -21.82 -19.38
C GLY A 25 5.10 -20.80 -19.48
N SER A 26 5.46 -20.38 -20.70
CA SER A 26 6.48 -19.36 -20.94
C SER A 26 6.03 -17.98 -20.42
N ALA A 27 4.80 -17.58 -20.72
CA ALA A 27 4.23 -16.33 -20.21
C ALA A 27 4.16 -16.33 -18.67
N LYS A 28 3.75 -17.45 -18.06
CA LYS A 28 3.72 -17.62 -16.61
C LYS A 28 5.11 -17.49 -15.98
N GLU A 29 6.14 -18.07 -16.60
CA GLU A 29 7.52 -17.93 -16.10
C GLU A 29 8.02 -16.50 -16.24
N SER A 30 7.76 -15.83 -17.36
CA SER A 30 8.09 -14.40 -17.52
C SER A 30 7.42 -13.54 -16.44
N LEU A 31 6.12 -13.77 -16.18
CA LEU A 31 5.41 -13.07 -15.10
C LEU A 31 6.02 -13.36 -13.73
N ARG A 32 6.40 -14.61 -13.46
CA ARG A 32 7.05 -15.01 -12.21
C ARG A 32 8.38 -14.29 -12.02
N LYS A 33 9.19 -14.21 -13.07
CA LYS A 33 10.46 -13.48 -13.04
C LYS A 33 10.27 -12.01 -12.73
N ILE A 34 9.46 -11.29 -13.51
CA ILE A 34 9.35 -9.84 -13.40
C ILE A 34 8.52 -9.38 -12.19
N LEU A 35 7.41 -10.05 -11.86
CA LEU A 35 6.49 -9.63 -10.78
C LEU A 35 6.87 -10.19 -9.40
N LEU A 36 7.52 -11.36 -9.33
CA LEU A 36 7.79 -12.04 -8.05
C LEU A 36 9.26 -12.10 -7.69
N ARG A 37 10.15 -12.37 -8.65
CA ARG A 37 11.59 -12.52 -8.40
C ARG A 37 12.39 -11.23 -8.61
N GLY A 38 11.84 -10.27 -9.35
CA GLY A 38 12.56 -9.05 -9.74
C GLY A 38 13.61 -9.29 -10.83
N GLU A 39 13.51 -10.42 -11.54
CA GLU A 39 14.35 -10.75 -12.70
C GLU A 39 13.74 -10.08 -13.93
N PHE A 40 14.44 -9.10 -14.50
CA PHE A 40 13.99 -8.33 -15.68
C PHE A 40 14.90 -8.52 -16.90
N ASP A 41 15.69 -9.61 -16.92
CA ASP A 41 16.57 -10.02 -18.00
C ASP A 41 15.87 -10.09 -19.37
N GLU A 42 14.58 -10.44 -19.38
CA GLU A 42 13.76 -10.51 -20.59
C GLU A 42 13.34 -9.12 -21.13
N TYR A 43 13.45 -8.08 -20.31
CA TYR A 43 12.99 -6.71 -20.57
C TYR A 43 13.98 -5.65 -20.04
N PRO A 44 15.26 -5.66 -20.49
CA PRO A 44 16.29 -4.80 -19.92
C PRO A 44 16.00 -3.30 -20.13
N ASP A 45 15.52 -2.93 -21.31
CA ASP A 45 15.30 -1.52 -21.70
C ASP A 45 13.88 -1.01 -21.35
N GLU A 46 12.96 -1.91 -21.03
CA GLU A 46 11.57 -1.55 -20.72
C GLU A 46 11.38 -1.36 -19.21
N LYS A 47 11.68 -0.16 -18.71
CA LYS A 47 11.54 0.17 -17.27
C LYS A 47 10.17 -0.18 -16.66
N LYS A 48 9.10 -0.11 -17.45
CA LYS A 48 7.75 -0.50 -17.02
C LYS A 48 7.63 -1.98 -16.61
N MET A 49 8.52 -2.83 -17.11
CA MET A 49 8.59 -4.26 -16.81
C MET A 49 9.52 -4.58 -15.64
N HIS A 50 10.16 -3.59 -15.03
CA HIS A 50 10.97 -3.75 -13.82
C HIS A 50 10.03 -3.73 -12.61
N CYS A 51 9.13 -4.72 -12.54
CA CYS A 51 7.89 -4.59 -11.79
C CYS A 51 8.09 -4.45 -10.29
N THR A 52 9.04 -5.17 -9.70
CA THR A 52 9.36 -5.04 -8.27
C THR A 52 9.74 -3.61 -7.90
N ALA A 53 10.55 -2.94 -8.73
CA ALA A 53 10.92 -1.54 -8.51
C ALA A 53 9.71 -0.60 -8.66
N ARG A 54 8.87 -0.81 -9.69
CA ARG A 54 7.65 0.02 -9.88
C ARG A 54 6.64 -0.16 -8.74
N LEU A 55 6.48 -1.39 -8.23
CA LEU A 55 5.59 -1.67 -7.11
C LEU A 55 6.06 -0.99 -5.81
N VAL A 56 7.38 -0.95 -5.57
CA VAL A 56 7.96 -0.20 -4.43
C VAL A 56 7.70 1.30 -4.57
N GLU A 57 7.94 1.88 -5.75
CA GLU A 57 7.65 3.30 -5.98
C GLU A 57 6.17 3.64 -5.77
N LEU A 58 5.27 2.74 -6.16
CA LEU A 58 3.83 2.89 -5.90
C LEU A 58 3.54 2.88 -4.38
N LEU A 59 4.17 1.97 -3.62
CA LEU A 59 4.02 1.92 -2.15
C LEU A 59 4.59 3.17 -1.47
N ASP A 60 5.72 3.69 -1.94
CA ASP A 60 6.31 4.92 -1.42
C ASP A 60 5.37 6.11 -1.65
N GLN A 61 4.80 6.23 -2.86
CA GLN A 61 3.78 7.24 -3.17
C GLN A 61 2.54 7.11 -2.28
N TYR A 62 2.08 5.89 -2.02
CA TYR A 62 0.96 5.63 -1.13
C TYR A 62 1.24 6.06 0.32
N SER A 63 2.44 5.77 0.81
CA SER A 63 2.89 6.25 2.12
C SER A 63 2.88 7.78 2.19
N ASP A 64 3.41 8.45 1.17
CA ASP A 64 3.42 9.91 1.09
C ASP A 64 2.00 10.50 1.03
N GLU A 65 1.09 9.92 0.25
CA GLU A 65 -0.32 10.32 0.15
C GLU A 65 -1.04 10.19 1.50
N LEU A 66 -0.81 9.09 2.22
CA LEU A 66 -1.34 8.87 3.57
C LEU A 66 -0.85 9.94 4.57
N HIS A 67 0.42 10.34 4.48
CA HIS A 67 1.01 11.35 5.36
C HIS A 67 0.64 12.78 4.97
N THR A 68 0.32 13.03 3.70
CA THR A 68 -0.04 14.35 3.17
C THR A 68 -1.53 14.67 3.35
N ASN A 69 -2.37 13.68 3.67
CA ASN A 69 -3.81 13.93 3.88
C ASN A 69 -4.03 14.98 4.98
N ALA A 70 -4.60 16.10 4.57
CA ALA A 70 -4.71 17.35 5.30
C ALA A 70 -5.80 17.34 6.39
N GLU A 71 -6.04 16.21 7.05
CA GLU A 71 -7.02 16.13 8.14
C GLU A 71 -6.53 16.74 9.45
N SER A 72 -5.36 17.38 9.48
CA SER A 72 -4.98 18.25 10.57
C SER A 72 -3.94 19.24 10.05
N ASN A 73 -4.32 20.41 9.55
CA ASN A 73 -3.43 21.56 9.74
C ASN A 73 -3.37 21.76 11.28
N PRO A 74 -2.26 21.39 11.95
CA PRO A 74 -2.21 21.41 13.41
C PRO A 74 -2.36 22.83 13.96
N GLU A 75 -2.16 23.86 13.13
CA GLU A 75 -2.15 25.27 13.53
C GLU A 75 -3.55 25.90 13.59
N LYS A 76 -4.50 25.50 12.71
CA LYS A 76 -5.79 26.21 12.59
C LYS A 76 -6.87 25.75 13.58
N ASN A 77 -6.84 24.50 14.04
CA ASN A 77 -7.90 23.90 14.88
C ASN A 77 -7.35 23.06 16.04
N PHE A 78 -6.20 23.44 16.60
CA PHE A 78 -5.57 22.70 17.69
C PHE A 78 -6.55 22.48 18.87
N LEU A 79 -6.67 21.24 19.33
CA LEU A 79 -7.56 20.78 20.40
C LEU A 79 -9.07 20.95 20.18
N MET A 80 -9.53 21.64 19.13
CA MET A 80 -10.95 21.94 18.97
C MET A 80 -11.80 20.70 18.73
N GLU A 81 -11.33 19.76 17.89
CA GLU A 81 -12.02 18.49 17.69
C GLU A 81 -12.05 17.67 18.99
N GLU A 82 -10.91 17.60 19.69
CA GLU A 82 -10.81 16.85 20.93
C GLU A 82 -11.74 17.41 22.02
N ILE A 83 -11.79 18.74 22.17
CA ILE A 83 -12.68 19.45 23.09
C ILE A 83 -14.14 19.17 22.74
N MET A 84 -14.52 19.32 21.47
CA MET A 84 -15.91 19.13 21.02
C MET A 84 -16.41 17.73 21.34
N VAL A 85 -15.62 16.69 21.03
CA VAL A 85 -16.01 15.31 21.32
C VAL A 85 -16.06 15.04 22.82
N LEU A 86 -15.14 15.59 23.61
CA LEU A 86 -15.16 15.44 25.07
C LEU A 86 -16.37 16.13 25.71
N GLU A 87 -16.80 17.27 25.16
CA GLU A 87 -18.02 17.97 25.56
C GLU A 87 -19.29 17.16 25.22
N GLU A 88 -19.37 16.61 24.01
CA GLU A 88 -20.50 15.80 23.54
C GLU A 88 -20.62 14.46 24.27
N THR A 89 -19.48 13.89 24.70
CA THR A 89 -19.44 12.60 25.40
C THR A 89 -19.45 12.73 26.91
N LYS A 90 -19.73 13.93 27.44
CA LYS A 90 -19.93 14.15 28.88
C LYS A 90 -20.97 13.19 29.42
N GLY A 91 -20.59 12.48 30.48
CA GLY A 91 -21.48 11.62 31.24
C GLY A 91 -21.14 11.67 32.72
N ILE A 92 -21.85 10.89 33.52
CA ILE A 92 -21.71 10.83 34.98
C ILE A 92 -20.51 9.94 35.33
N TRP A 93 -19.29 10.46 35.11
CA TRP A 93 -18.03 9.75 35.33
C TRP A 93 -17.09 10.55 36.24
N LEU A 94 -16.01 9.91 36.70
CA LEU A 94 -14.99 10.60 37.49
C LEU A 94 -14.28 11.68 36.65
N PRO A 95 -14.00 12.86 37.23
CA PRO A 95 -13.14 13.86 36.61
C PRO A 95 -11.77 13.28 36.25
N ASN A 96 -11.12 13.83 35.22
CA ASN A 96 -9.77 13.47 34.77
C ASN A 96 -9.60 12.07 34.14
N PHE A 97 -10.68 11.32 33.90
CA PHE A 97 -10.63 10.12 33.06
C PHE A 97 -10.93 10.47 31.60
N LEU A 98 -10.16 9.88 30.67
CA LEU A 98 -10.42 10.03 29.24
C LEU A 98 -11.52 9.05 28.80
N PRO A 99 -12.69 9.52 28.32
CA PRO A 99 -13.74 8.62 27.86
C PRO A 99 -13.28 7.80 26.64
N ARG A 100 -13.42 6.48 26.72
CA ARG A 100 -13.12 5.57 25.59
C ARG A 100 -13.86 5.98 24.32
N THR A 101 -15.12 6.35 24.46
CA THR A 101 -15.99 6.78 23.36
C THR A 101 -15.41 8.00 22.64
N ALA A 102 -14.90 8.99 23.39
CA ALA A 102 -14.32 10.19 22.81
C ALA A 102 -13.10 9.87 21.92
N PHE A 103 -12.18 9.05 22.44
CA PHE A 103 -11.00 8.64 21.69
C PHE A 103 -11.40 7.87 20.42
N LEU A 104 -12.35 6.93 20.54
CA LEU A 104 -12.83 6.12 19.41
C LEU A 104 -13.51 6.98 18.35
N THR A 105 -14.30 7.98 18.72
CA THR A 105 -14.94 8.89 17.78
C THR A 105 -13.92 9.67 16.96
N VAL A 106 -12.89 10.25 17.60
CA VAL A 106 -11.81 10.94 16.87
C VAL A 106 -11.03 9.97 15.98
N HIS A 107 -10.76 8.77 16.47
CA HIS A 107 -10.09 7.73 15.69
C HIS A 107 -10.86 7.42 14.41
N GLN A 108 -12.16 7.14 14.53
CA GLN A 108 -13.01 6.78 13.41
C GLN A 108 -13.15 7.91 12.40
N ARG A 109 -13.27 9.16 12.85
CA ARG A 109 -13.27 10.34 11.96
C ARG A 109 -12.01 10.38 11.10
N LYS A 110 -10.84 10.21 11.73
CA LYS A 110 -9.55 10.16 11.01
C LYS A 110 -9.44 8.99 10.03
N VAL A 111 -9.86 7.78 10.42
CA VAL A 111 -9.85 6.62 9.52
C VAL A 111 -10.83 6.82 8.35
N ASN A 112 -12.01 7.39 8.59
CA ASN A 112 -12.95 7.74 7.53
C ASN A 112 -12.35 8.74 6.54
N GLY A 113 -11.58 9.71 7.04
CA GLY A 113 -10.89 10.70 6.24
C GLY A 113 -9.87 10.18 5.24
N ILE A 114 -9.18 9.09 5.58
CA ILE A 114 -8.23 8.41 4.69
C ILE A 114 -8.86 7.24 3.95
N SER A 115 -10.13 6.89 4.18
CA SER A 115 -10.72 5.62 3.73
C SER A 115 -10.69 5.38 2.21
N SER A 116 -10.68 6.45 1.41
CA SER A 116 -10.58 6.36 -0.06
C SER A 116 -9.16 6.11 -0.58
N ILE A 117 -8.13 6.49 0.18
CA ILE A 117 -6.72 6.44 -0.27
C ILE A 117 -6.26 4.98 -0.47
N PRO A 118 -6.45 4.04 0.49
CA PRO A 118 -6.06 2.64 0.29
C PRO A 118 -6.76 1.98 -0.90
N THR A 119 -8.04 2.29 -1.11
CA THR A 119 -8.82 1.73 -2.22
C THR A 119 -8.31 2.24 -3.57
N SER A 120 -8.10 3.56 -3.70
CA SER A 120 -7.54 4.15 -4.92
C SER A 120 -6.14 3.61 -5.23
N PHE A 121 -5.32 3.41 -4.20
CA PHE A 121 -4.01 2.80 -4.34
C PHE A 121 -4.09 1.37 -4.88
N ALA A 122 -4.97 0.53 -4.31
CA ALA A 122 -5.15 -0.84 -4.78
C ALA A 122 -5.56 -0.86 -6.27
N GLU A 123 -6.48 0.01 -6.67
CA GLU A 123 -6.88 0.13 -8.08
C GLU A 123 -5.72 0.52 -9.00
N LYS A 124 -4.90 1.50 -8.58
CA LYS A 124 -3.72 1.96 -9.33
C LYS A 124 -2.71 0.83 -9.54
N VAL A 125 -2.44 0.03 -8.51
CA VAL A 125 -1.56 -1.14 -8.61
C VAL A 125 -2.13 -2.17 -9.59
N TRP A 126 -3.42 -2.48 -9.51
CA TRP A 126 -4.03 -3.46 -10.41
C TRP A 126 -4.09 -3.01 -11.86
N ASN A 127 -4.30 -1.72 -12.13
CA ASN A 127 -4.20 -1.18 -13.48
C ASN A 127 -2.78 -1.35 -14.05
N TYR A 128 -1.75 -1.10 -13.23
CA TYR A 128 -0.36 -1.34 -13.63
C TYR A 128 -0.09 -2.83 -13.89
N VAL A 129 -0.55 -3.72 -13.01
CA VAL A 129 -0.40 -5.17 -13.18
C VAL A 129 -1.15 -5.66 -14.43
N GLU A 130 -2.30 -5.06 -14.76
CA GLU A 130 -3.03 -5.34 -16.02
C GLU A 130 -2.14 -5.10 -17.22
N GLU A 131 -1.54 -3.90 -17.32
CA GLU A 131 -0.69 -3.53 -18.44
C GLU A 131 0.49 -4.49 -18.61
N VAL A 132 1.12 -4.89 -17.50
CA VAL A 132 2.21 -5.87 -17.48
C VAL A 132 1.71 -7.23 -17.98
N VAL A 133 0.64 -7.75 -17.39
CA VAL A 133 0.09 -9.07 -17.73
C VAL A 133 -0.31 -9.13 -19.20
N ILE A 134 -1.05 -8.14 -19.70
CA ILE A 134 -1.43 -8.07 -21.10
C ILE A 134 -0.20 -7.97 -22.00
N SER A 135 0.79 -7.17 -21.65
CA SER A 135 2.02 -7.05 -22.45
C SER A 135 2.77 -8.38 -22.58
N VAL A 136 2.94 -9.11 -21.47
CA VAL A 136 3.60 -10.42 -21.47
C VAL A 136 2.82 -11.43 -22.30
N ILE A 137 1.50 -11.48 -22.13
CA ILE A 137 0.62 -12.35 -22.91
C ILE A 137 0.75 -12.06 -24.41
N MET A 138 0.70 -10.78 -24.82
CA MET A 138 0.80 -10.40 -26.24
C MET A 138 2.17 -10.75 -26.83
N ARG A 139 3.25 -10.57 -26.07
CA ARG A 139 4.61 -10.89 -26.52
C ARG A 139 4.79 -12.39 -26.79
N HIS A 140 4.26 -13.25 -25.93
CA HIS A 140 4.36 -14.71 -26.09
C HIS A 140 3.39 -15.28 -27.13
N SER A 141 2.31 -14.57 -27.45
CA SER A 141 1.33 -14.96 -28.48
C SER A 141 1.52 -14.26 -29.84
N ASP A 142 2.59 -13.46 -30.02
CA ASP A 142 2.83 -12.64 -31.22
C ASP A 142 2.81 -13.44 -32.54
N LYS A 143 3.27 -14.69 -32.50
CA LYS A 143 3.29 -15.57 -33.69
C LYS A 143 1.91 -16.07 -34.12
N TYR A 144 0.91 -15.94 -33.25
CA TYR A 144 -0.41 -16.55 -33.36
C TYR A 144 -1.51 -15.48 -33.19
N HIS A 145 -1.78 -14.71 -34.24
CA HIS A 145 -2.69 -13.56 -34.17
C HIS A 145 -4.11 -13.95 -33.73
N GLN A 146 -4.59 -15.15 -34.09
CA GLN A 146 -5.91 -15.63 -33.68
C GLN A 146 -5.99 -15.91 -32.17
N LEU A 147 -4.86 -16.12 -31.49
CA LEU A 147 -4.79 -16.26 -30.03
C LEU A 147 -4.78 -14.91 -29.31
N GLN A 148 -4.31 -13.83 -29.93
CA GLN A 148 -4.11 -12.56 -29.23
C GLN A 148 -5.40 -12.01 -28.61
N LEU A 149 -6.51 -11.96 -29.37
CA LEU A 149 -7.77 -11.42 -28.85
C LEU A 149 -8.32 -12.26 -27.68
N PRO A 150 -8.44 -13.59 -27.79
CA PRO A 150 -8.92 -14.42 -26.68
C PRO A 150 -8.01 -14.41 -25.46
N PHE A 151 -6.68 -14.45 -25.66
CA PHE A 151 -5.72 -14.34 -24.56
C PHE A 151 -5.77 -12.99 -23.85
N ARG A 152 -5.91 -11.88 -24.59
CA ARG A 152 -6.09 -10.55 -24.01
C ARG A 152 -7.35 -10.52 -23.15
N ARG A 153 -8.48 -11.00 -23.68
CA ARG A 153 -9.74 -11.05 -22.94
C ARG A 153 -9.62 -11.89 -21.67
N ALA A 154 -9.01 -13.07 -21.75
CA ALA A 154 -8.78 -13.94 -20.61
C ALA A 154 -7.92 -13.25 -19.54
N GLY A 155 -6.85 -12.54 -19.95
CA GLY A 155 -6.02 -11.74 -19.05
C GLY A 155 -6.79 -10.61 -18.36
N GLN A 156 -7.65 -9.90 -19.10
CA GLN A 156 -8.48 -8.83 -18.54
C GLN A 156 -9.52 -9.36 -17.54
N ASN A 157 -10.18 -10.48 -17.86
CA ASN A 157 -11.13 -11.13 -16.96
C ASN A 157 -10.45 -11.56 -15.64
N LEU A 158 -9.26 -12.18 -15.74
CA LEU A 158 -8.45 -12.56 -14.58
C LEU A 158 -8.12 -11.34 -13.71
N ILE A 159 -7.65 -10.26 -14.35
CA ILE A 159 -7.27 -9.04 -13.63
C ILE A 159 -8.48 -8.41 -12.95
N ALA A 160 -9.63 -8.32 -13.62
CA ALA A 160 -10.85 -7.79 -13.02
C ALA A 160 -11.24 -8.54 -11.74
N LYS A 161 -11.21 -9.88 -11.78
CA LYS A 161 -11.49 -10.77 -10.65
C LYS A 161 -10.46 -10.66 -9.52
N MET A 162 -9.20 -10.46 -9.85
CA MET A 162 -8.14 -10.25 -8.85
C MET A 162 -8.25 -8.87 -8.20
N LYS A 163 -8.56 -7.85 -8.99
CA LYS A 163 -8.74 -6.46 -8.58
C LYS A 163 -9.93 -6.30 -7.63
N GLU A 164 -11.09 -6.86 -7.98
CA GLU A 164 -12.30 -6.83 -7.16
C GLU A 164 -12.02 -7.42 -5.76
N ARG A 165 -11.53 -8.67 -5.68
CA ARG A 165 -11.18 -9.31 -4.40
C ARG A 165 -10.14 -8.53 -3.61
N SER A 166 -9.21 -7.87 -4.29
CA SER A 166 -8.17 -7.10 -3.63
C SER A 166 -8.74 -5.83 -3.01
N VAL A 167 -9.63 -5.12 -3.72
CA VAL A 167 -10.35 -3.94 -3.24
C VAL A 167 -11.28 -4.29 -2.07
N ASP A 168 -12.01 -5.41 -2.15
CA ASP A 168 -12.86 -5.87 -1.05
C ASP A 168 -12.06 -6.08 0.24
N TRP A 169 -10.92 -6.77 0.15
CA TRP A 169 -10.04 -6.98 1.29
C TRP A 169 -9.47 -5.67 1.86
N VAL A 170 -9.16 -4.71 0.99
CA VAL A 170 -8.68 -3.38 1.42
C VAL A 170 -9.76 -2.64 2.20
N MET A 171 -11.02 -2.72 1.76
CA MET A 171 -12.15 -2.16 2.51
C MET A 171 -12.29 -2.81 3.88
N GLU A 172 -12.14 -4.14 3.98
CA GLU A 172 -12.15 -4.84 5.28
C GLU A 172 -11.05 -4.35 6.23
N ILE A 173 -9.84 -4.10 5.72
CA ILE A 173 -8.73 -3.56 6.53
C ILE A 173 -9.05 -2.18 7.10
N VAL A 174 -9.63 -1.31 6.26
CA VAL A 174 -10.05 0.02 6.70
C VAL A 174 -11.14 -0.07 7.76
N GLU A 175 -12.12 -0.96 7.58
CA GLU A 175 -13.19 -1.18 8.57
C GLU A 175 -12.66 -1.79 9.88
N MET A 176 -11.73 -2.74 9.81
CA MET A 176 -11.10 -3.33 11.00
C MET A 176 -10.37 -2.27 11.82
N GLU A 177 -9.67 -1.33 11.16
CA GLU A 177 -8.98 -0.23 11.84
C GLU A 177 -9.98 0.68 12.58
N LYS A 178 -11.20 0.89 12.07
CA LYS A 178 -12.23 1.70 12.77
C LYS A 178 -12.71 1.09 14.10
N LEU A 179 -12.57 -0.22 14.28
CA LEU A 179 -13.14 -0.94 15.42
C LEU A 179 -12.19 -1.02 16.63
N THR A 180 -10.88 -0.89 16.41
CA THR A 180 -9.88 -1.09 17.45
C THR A 180 -8.84 0.01 17.46
N TYR A 181 -8.37 0.37 18.65
CA TYR A 181 -7.23 1.28 18.87
C TYR A 181 -6.10 0.58 19.63
N TYR A 182 -6.03 -0.74 19.51
CA TYR A 182 -5.03 -1.55 20.18
C TYR A 182 -3.64 -1.41 19.53
N THR A 183 -2.59 -1.43 20.34
CA THR A 183 -1.21 -1.53 19.87
C THR A 183 -0.33 -2.18 20.93
N ARG A 184 0.60 -3.04 20.48
CA ARG A 184 1.74 -3.53 21.27
C ARG A 184 3.06 -2.87 20.85
N ASN A 185 3.01 -1.84 20.01
CA ASN A 185 4.23 -1.15 19.59
C ASN A 185 4.83 -0.42 20.81
N PRO A 186 6.05 -0.76 21.24
CA PRO A 186 6.70 -0.14 22.39
C PRO A 186 6.93 1.37 22.19
N GLU A 187 7.07 1.82 20.94
CA GLU A 187 7.28 3.24 20.61
C GLU A 187 6.08 4.10 21.03
N TYR A 188 4.86 3.54 21.08
CA TYR A 188 3.64 4.29 21.43
C TYR A 188 3.77 5.00 22.78
N LEU A 189 4.17 4.26 23.83
CA LEU A 189 4.30 4.82 25.17
C LEU A 189 5.44 5.84 25.24
N SER A 190 6.55 5.59 24.54
CA SER A 190 7.67 6.54 24.50
C SER A 190 7.30 7.86 23.81
N ASP A 191 6.60 7.79 22.67
CA ASP A 191 6.15 8.96 21.92
C ASP A 191 5.10 9.74 22.70
N TRP A 192 4.14 9.05 23.33
CA TRP A 192 3.14 9.67 24.18
C TRP A 192 3.77 10.33 25.41
N ASN A 193 4.68 9.66 26.13
CA ASN A 193 5.37 10.22 27.28
C ASN A 193 6.20 11.46 26.91
N LYS A 194 6.95 11.40 25.80
CA LYS A 194 7.69 12.56 25.28
C LYS A 194 6.76 13.75 25.07
N ARG A 195 5.61 13.52 24.44
CA ARG A 195 4.61 14.56 24.17
C ARG A 195 3.93 15.10 25.44
N MET A 196 3.67 14.21 26.40
CA MET A 196 3.05 14.58 27.67
C MET A 196 3.95 15.41 28.58
N SER A 197 5.28 15.35 28.40
CA SER A 197 6.22 16.22 29.14
C SER A 197 5.93 17.72 28.94
N TYR A 198 5.31 18.10 27.81
CA TYR A 198 4.95 19.48 27.50
C TYR A 198 3.60 19.94 28.08
N GLN A 199 2.81 19.02 28.65
CA GLN A 199 1.47 19.35 29.14
C GLN A 199 1.51 20.45 30.19
N HIS A 200 2.47 20.39 31.12
CA HIS A 200 2.60 21.37 32.19
C HIS A 200 2.90 22.77 31.65
N SER A 201 3.89 22.90 30.77
CA SER A 201 4.23 24.16 30.11
C SER A 201 3.08 24.70 29.27
N PHE A 202 2.35 23.81 28.59
CA PHE A 202 1.19 24.21 27.80
C PHE A 202 0.08 24.77 28.70
N LEU A 203 -0.32 24.05 29.75
CA LEU A 203 -1.37 24.50 30.67
C LEU A 203 -0.99 25.83 31.35
N LYS A 204 0.27 25.99 31.75
CA LYS A 204 0.80 27.25 32.30
C LYS A 204 0.66 28.43 31.33
N ALA A 205 0.84 28.19 30.04
CA ALA A 205 0.76 29.26 29.03
C ALA A 205 -0.70 29.63 28.69
N VAL A 206 -1.65 28.72 28.87
CA VAL A 206 -3.07 28.94 28.55
C VAL A 206 -3.87 29.46 29.74
N LEU A 207 -3.62 28.93 30.96
CA LEU A 207 -4.39 29.22 32.17
C LEU A 207 -3.66 30.21 33.09
N PRO A 208 -4.37 31.14 33.75
CA PRO A 208 -3.77 32.03 34.75
C PRO A 208 -3.23 31.24 35.96
N ALA A 209 -2.19 31.77 36.62
CA ALA A 209 -1.46 31.11 37.70
C ALA A 209 -2.32 30.71 38.91
N GLU A 210 -3.43 31.40 39.14
CA GLU A 210 -4.33 31.23 40.30
C GLU A 210 -5.31 30.06 40.14
N GLU A 211 -5.42 29.47 38.95
CA GLU A 211 -6.41 28.43 38.61
C GLU A 211 -5.79 27.09 38.22
N TRP A 212 -4.57 26.82 38.67
CA TRP A 212 -3.92 25.56 38.37
C TRP A 212 -4.67 24.40 39.05
N PRO A 213 -5.04 23.33 38.32
CA PRO A 213 -5.45 22.11 38.98
C PRO A 213 -4.27 21.66 39.84
N SER A 214 -4.50 21.46 41.13
CA SER A 214 -3.52 20.93 42.06
C SER A 214 -2.99 19.62 41.47
N PHE A 215 -1.83 19.65 40.80
CA PHE A 215 -1.20 18.45 40.27
C PHE A 215 -0.99 17.53 41.48
N SER A 216 -1.78 16.46 41.58
CA SER A 216 -1.49 15.39 42.51
C SER A 216 -0.11 14.89 42.11
N LYS A 217 0.86 15.04 43.03
CA LYS A 217 2.25 14.56 42.96
C LYS A 217 2.37 13.03 42.77
N ALA A 218 1.31 12.34 42.35
CA ALA A 218 1.26 10.90 42.26
C ALA A 218 1.62 10.46 40.84
N VAL A 219 2.72 9.70 40.76
CA VAL A 219 3.23 8.97 39.59
C VAL A 219 4.16 9.77 38.67
N LEU A 220 5.30 10.18 39.24
CA LEU A 220 6.57 10.12 38.51
C LEU A 220 7.33 8.87 39.02
N PRO A 221 7.84 7.99 38.17
CA PRO A 221 8.74 6.92 38.60
C PRO A 221 9.97 7.55 39.27
N LYS A 222 10.28 7.11 40.49
CA LYS A 222 11.57 7.37 41.13
C LYS A 222 12.63 6.56 40.38
N GLU A 223 13.23 7.13 39.36
CA GLU A 223 14.58 6.76 38.97
C GLU A 223 15.51 7.92 39.31
N GLU A 224 16.58 7.58 40.00
CA GLU A 224 17.55 8.47 40.62
C GLU A 224 18.25 9.33 39.57
N TRP A 225 17.85 10.60 39.46
CA TRP A 225 18.67 11.62 38.83
C TRP A 225 19.72 12.10 39.86
N PRO A 226 20.99 12.30 39.47
CA PRO A 226 22.02 12.83 40.36
C PRO A 226 21.55 14.19 40.89
N SER A 227 21.80 14.42 42.18
CA SER A 227 21.33 15.57 42.96
C SER A 227 21.72 16.91 42.34
N VAL A 228 20.90 17.39 41.39
CA VAL A 228 20.97 18.75 40.85
C VAL A 228 19.62 19.39 41.13
N PRO A 229 19.56 20.59 41.75
CA PRO A 229 18.30 21.24 42.05
C PRO A 229 17.48 21.44 40.77
N MET A 230 16.27 20.87 40.75
CA MET A 230 15.32 20.85 39.63
C MET A 230 14.81 22.26 39.20
N GLY A 231 15.37 23.33 39.77
CA GLY A 231 15.16 24.71 39.36
C GLY A 231 16.26 25.29 38.47
N ALA A 232 17.38 24.59 38.21
CA ALA A 232 18.53 25.18 37.52
C ALA A 232 18.52 25.02 35.99
N MET A 233 18.00 23.91 35.44
CA MET A 233 18.14 23.63 33.99
C MET A 233 17.11 24.32 33.09
N ALA A 234 15.95 24.75 33.62
CA ALA A 234 14.94 25.47 32.82
C ALA A 234 15.09 27.00 32.87
N VAL A 235 15.92 27.52 33.79
CA VAL A 235 16.04 28.97 34.04
C VAL A 235 17.15 29.60 33.19
N ASP A 236 18.18 28.83 32.80
CA ASP A 236 19.37 29.39 32.15
C ASP A 236 19.16 29.81 30.68
N SER A 237 18.18 29.22 29.99
CA SER A 237 17.84 29.62 28.61
C SER A 237 16.97 30.89 28.54
N PHE A 238 16.25 31.23 29.61
CA PHE A 238 15.31 32.37 29.63
C PHE A 238 15.81 33.55 30.47
N SER A 239 16.73 33.35 31.41
CA SER A 239 17.38 34.42 32.18
C SER A 239 18.22 35.38 31.30
N LYS A 240 18.71 34.91 30.15
CA LYS A 240 19.43 35.72 29.15
C LYS A 240 18.57 36.80 28.46
N LEU A 241 17.25 36.76 28.61
CA LEU A 241 16.32 37.73 28.01
C LEU A 241 15.94 38.90 28.94
N GLY A 242 16.41 38.92 30.19
CA GLY A 242 16.30 40.10 31.07
C GLY A 242 14.87 40.56 31.39
N LEU A 243 13.88 39.67 31.42
CA LEU A 243 12.48 40.04 31.72
C LEU A 243 12.11 39.82 33.20
N PRO A 244 11.38 40.75 33.85
CA PRO A 244 10.99 40.63 35.25
C PRO A 244 9.99 39.48 35.51
N TYR A 245 10.01 38.97 36.74
CA TYR A 245 9.29 37.77 37.18
C TYR A 245 7.74 37.90 37.29
N GLU A 246 7.12 39.02 36.93
CA GLU A 246 5.69 39.28 37.22
C GLU A 246 4.78 39.62 36.01
N GLU A 247 5.21 39.46 34.76
CA GLU A 247 4.32 39.57 33.60
C GLU A 247 4.20 38.23 32.84
N TRP A 248 3.39 37.30 33.37
CA TRP A 248 3.03 36.07 32.65
C TRP A 248 1.52 35.96 32.40
N SER A 249 0.84 37.09 32.37
CA SER A 249 -0.53 37.18 31.85
C SER A 249 -0.51 37.05 30.33
N SER A 250 -1.00 35.90 29.86
CA SER A 250 -1.57 35.72 28.53
C SER A 250 -0.61 35.72 27.34
N PHE A 251 0.12 34.62 27.14
CA PHE A 251 0.56 34.31 25.78
C PHE A 251 -0.67 34.12 24.87
N SER A 252 -0.76 34.91 23.81
CA SER A 252 -1.78 34.69 22.76
C SER A 252 -1.42 33.47 21.90
N LYS A 253 -0.13 33.10 21.86
CA LYS A 253 0.39 32.03 21.02
C LYS A 253 1.46 31.19 21.72
N VAL A 254 1.44 29.87 21.46
CA VAL A 254 2.42 28.89 21.98
C VAL A 254 3.02 28.06 20.85
N TRP A 255 4.16 27.44 21.12
CA TRP A 255 4.91 26.63 20.15
C TRP A 255 5.18 25.22 20.68
N PRO A 256 4.17 24.34 20.69
CA PRO A 256 4.39 22.96 21.11
C PRO A 256 5.23 22.24 20.05
N GLU A 257 6.21 21.44 20.49
CA GLU A 257 7.08 20.69 19.58
C GLU A 257 6.24 19.85 18.61
N GLY A 258 6.43 20.07 17.30
CA GLY A 258 5.76 19.33 16.23
C GLY A 258 4.33 19.77 15.89
N PHE A 259 3.83 20.89 16.45
CA PHE A 259 2.49 21.42 16.13
C PHE A 259 2.48 22.85 15.59
N GLY A 260 3.65 23.48 15.47
CA GLY A 260 3.77 24.84 14.95
C GLY A 260 3.25 25.90 15.91
N LYS A 261 2.83 27.04 15.35
CA LYS A 261 2.38 28.21 16.12
C LYS A 261 0.88 28.11 16.39
N ILE A 262 0.49 28.08 17.65
CA ILE A 262 -0.90 27.81 18.07
C ILE A 262 -1.48 29.00 18.79
N GLU A 263 -2.66 29.46 18.37
CA GLU A 263 -3.44 30.46 19.10
C GLU A 263 -4.21 29.83 20.26
N VAL A 264 -3.98 30.32 21.47
CA VAL A 264 -4.52 29.67 22.70
C VAL A 264 -5.61 30.47 23.41
N GLU A 265 -5.89 31.68 22.94
CA GLU A 265 -6.87 32.57 23.56
C GLU A 265 -8.28 31.93 23.60
N LYS A 266 -8.71 31.33 22.49
CA LYS A 266 -9.99 30.60 22.39
C LYS A 266 -10.06 29.36 23.26
N LEU A 267 -8.92 28.78 23.64
CA LEU A 267 -8.89 27.57 24.48
C LEU A 267 -9.23 27.87 25.94
N ARG A 268 -9.11 29.14 26.37
CA ARG A 268 -9.39 29.58 27.74
C ARG A 268 -10.85 29.45 28.17
N GLN A 269 -11.79 29.31 27.23
CA GLN A 269 -13.19 29.06 27.56
C GLN A 269 -13.46 27.58 27.92
N PHE A 270 -12.49 26.69 27.64
CA PHE A 270 -12.61 25.24 27.84
C PHE A 270 -11.68 24.72 28.94
N ARG A 271 -11.42 25.54 29.98
CA ARG A 271 -10.41 25.27 31.02
C ARG A 271 -10.58 23.89 31.67
N HIS A 272 -11.81 23.50 31.95
CA HIS A 272 -12.16 22.26 32.64
C HIS A 272 -11.85 20.98 31.84
N VAL A 273 -11.79 21.06 30.50
CA VAL A 273 -11.56 19.91 29.62
C VAL A 273 -10.18 19.96 28.95
N LEU A 274 -9.48 21.09 29.03
CA LEU A 274 -8.21 21.33 28.34
C LEU A 274 -7.12 20.29 28.65
N PRO A 275 -6.89 19.84 29.91
CA PRO A 275 -5.89 18.81 30.19
C PRO A 275 -6.22 17.47 29.51
N GLN A 276 -7.51 17.08 29.49
CA GLN A 276 -7.98 15.85 28.87
C GLN A 276 -7.88 15.92 27.35
N ALA A 277 -8.27 17.05 26.75
CA ALA A 277 -8.15 17.27 25.32
C ALA A 277 -6.68 17.17 24.89
N PHE A 278 -5.76 17.75 25.68
CA PHE A 278 -4.33 17.67 25.40
C PHE A 278 -3.83 16.23 25.45
N ASP A 279 -4.15 15.47 26.51
CA ASP A 279 -3.80 14.05 26.60
C ASP A 279 -4.37 13.25 25.42
N MET A 280 -5.65 13.46 25.08
CA MET A 280 -6.29 12.79 23.95
C MET A 280 -5.57 13.07 22.63
N LYS A 281 -5.22 14.33 22.37
CA LYS A 281 -4.49 14.73 21.17
C LYS A 281 -3.10 14.10 21.09
N MET A 282 -2.37 14.05 22.21
CA MET A 282 -1.05 13.42 22.23
C MET A 282 -1.11 11.91 22.01
N ARG A 283 -2.05 11.22 22.66
CA ARG A 283 -2.31 9.78 22.43
C ARG A 283 -2.69 9.52 20.97
N MET A 284 -3.63 10.29 20.42
CA MET A 284 -4.07 10.14 19.04
C MET A 284 -2.93 10.37 18.07
N THR A 285 -2.10 11.41 18.29
CA THR A 285 -0.95 11.71 17.42
C THR A 285 0.10 10.59 17.45
N ALA A 286 0.38 10.01 18.62
CA ALA A 286 1.30 8.89 18.73
C ALA A 286 0.73 7.62 18.09
N TYR A 287 -0.56 7.33 18.33
CA TYR A 287 -1.24 6.16 17.77
C TYR A 287 -1.37 6.25 16.24
N TRP A 288 -1.70 7.42 15.70
CA TRP A 288 -1.95 7.62 14.27
C TRP A 288 -0.74 7.27 13.40
N LYS A 289 0.48 7.55 13.87
CA LYS A 289 1.71 7.11 13.18
C LYS A 289 1.75 5.58 12.97
N ILE A 290 1.29 4.83 13.97
CA ILE A 290 1.25 3.37 13.93
C ILE A 290 0.16 2.90 12.97
N VAL A 291 -1.00 3.56 12.97
CA VAL A 291 -2.09 3.27 12.02
C VAL A 291 -1.61 3.40 10.59
N LEU A 292 -0.99 4.53 10.24
CA LEU A 292 -0.50 4.78 8.88
C LEU A 292 0.54 3.73 8.45
N ARG A 293 1.52 3.42 9.32
CA ARG A 293 2.53 2.38 9.04
C ARG A 293 1.87 1.01 8.84
N ARG A 294 0.91 0.65 9.69
CA ARG A 294 0.18 -0.62 9.59
C ARG A 294 -0.56 -0.74 8.27
N LEU A 295 -1.22 0.32 7.80
CA LEU A 295 -1.93 0.31 6.52
C LEU A 295 -0.96 0.09 5.35
N VAL A 296 0.23 0.68 5.38
CA VAL A 296 1.29 0.44 4.37
C VAL A 296 1.78 -1.00 4.42
N ASP A 297 2.12 -1.52 5.60
CA ASP A 297 2.62 -2.89 5.78
C ASP A 297 1.58 -3.93 5.35
N CYS A 298 0.33 -3.78 5.77
CA CYS A 298 -0.79 -4.66 5.39
C CYS A 298 -1.00 -4.68 3.88
N MET A 299 -0.92 -3.51 3.25
CA MET A 299 -1.11 -3.39 1.81
C MET A 299 0.03 -4.06 1.03
N ALA A 300 1.28 -3.84 1.43
CA ALA A 300 2.44 -4.49 0.81
C ALA A 300 2.32 -6.02 0.86
N LEU A 301 1.98 -6.57 2.04
CA LEU A 301 1.78 -8.02 2.22
C LEU A 301 0.63 -8.57 1.36
N HIS A 302 -0.51 -7.87 1.32
CA HIS A 302 -1.67 -8.27 0.53
C HIS A 302 -1.37 -8.27 -0.96
N LEU A 303 -0.75 -7.22 -1.48
CA LEU A 303 -0.41 -7.12 -2.89
C LEU A 303 0.58 -8.21 -3.29
N GLN A 304 1.63 -8.44 -2.49
CA GLN A 304 2.60 -9.49 -2.78
C GLN A 304 1.95 -10.88 -2.80
N LEU A 305 1.07 -11.17 -1.84
CA LEU A 305 0.32 -12.42 -1.80
C LEU A 305 -0.65 -12.54 -2.98
N SER A 306 -1.36 -11.48 -3.32
CA SER A 306 -2.37 -11.47 -4.38
C SER A 306 -1.75 -11.59 -5.76
N VAL A 307 -0.66 -10.88 -6.03
CA VAL A 307 0.11 -11.03 -7.29
C VAL A 307 0.72 -12.42 -7.39
N SER A 308 1.23 -12.98 -6.28
CA SER A 308 1.72 -14.37 -6.26
C SER A 308 0.62 -15.38 -6.57
N LYS A 309 -0.60 -15.18 -6.03
CA LYS A 309 -1.77 -16.02 -6.35
C LYS A 309 -2.15 -15.89 -7.82
N LEU A 310 -2.20 -14.67 -8.36
CA LEU A 310 -2.44 -14.44 -9.78
C LEU A 310 -1.48 -15.28 -10.62
N VAL A 311 -0.17 -15.11 -10.44
CA VAL A 311 0.85 -15.74 -11.31
C VAL A 311 0.89 -17.26 -11.12
N ASN A 312 0.91 -17.74 -9.88
CA ASN A 312 1.21 -19.15 -9.62
C ASN A 312 -0.02 -20.06 -9.65
N LYS A 313 -1.20 -19.55 -9.26
CA LYS A 313 -2.41 -20.35 -9.06
C LYS A 313 -3.48 -20.08 -10.10
N GLU A 314 -3.69 -18.82 -10.48
CA GLU A 314 -4.88 -18.44 -11.25
C GLU A 314 -4.60 -18.22 -12.73
N PHE A 315 -3.41 -17.71 -13.10
CA PHE A 315 -3.07 -17.34 -14.47
C PHE A 315 -3.31 -18.47 -15.46
N GLU A 316 -2.61 -19.59 -15.30
CA GLU A 316 -2.73 -20.72 -16.22
C GLU A 316 -4.15 -21.27 -16.26
N LYS A 317 -4.80 -21.40 -15.09
CA LYS A 317 -6.16 -21.92 -14.98
C LYS A 317 -7.16 -21.04 -15.75
N GLU A 318 -7.18 -19.74 -15.47
CA GLU A 318 -8.16 -18.82 -16.05
C GLU A 318 -7.95 -18.67 -17.57
N ILE A 319 -6.68 -18.64 -18.02
CA ILE A 319 -6.36 -18.60 -19.44
C ILE A 319 -6.84 -19.89 -20.14
N VAL A 320 -6.65 -21.07 -19.55
CA VAL A 320 -7.12 -22.34 -20.11
C VAL A 320 -8.66 -22.39 -20.12
N ASP A 321 -9.32 -22.01 -19.02
CA ASP A 321 -10.78 -22.08 -18.87
C ASP A 321 -11.49 -21.17 -19.90
N GLU A 322 -11.04 -19.92 -20.09
CA GLU A 322 -11.62 -19.00 -21.07
C GLU A 322 -11.46 -19.52 -22.52
N LEU A 323 -10.29 -20.10 -22.83
CA LEU A 323 -9.97 -20.56 -24.18
C LEU A 323 -10.62 -21.90 -24.53
N MET A 324 -10.86 -22.76 -23.54
CA MET A 324 -11.65 -23.99 -23.70
C MET A 324 -13.16 -23.71 -23.82
N GLY A 325 -13.64 -22.60 -23.25
CA GLY A 325 -15.04 -22.15 -23.36
C GLY A 325 -15.38 -21.45 -24.69
N ALA A 326 -14.38 -21.01 -25.46
CA ALA A 326 -14.58 -20.33 -26.74
C ALA A 326 -15.00 -21.33 -27.83
N SER A 327 -16.16 -21.11 -28.45
CA SER A 327 -16.83 -21.98 -29.44
C SER A 327 -16.07 -22.18 -30.78
N GLY A 328 -14.89 -21.58 -30.94
CA GLY A 328 -14.04 -21.67 -32.13
C GLY A 328 -12.81 -22.53 -31.87
N GLY A 329 -12.99 -23.85 -31.78
CA GLY A 329 -11.98 -24.84 -31.36
C GLY A 329 -10.49 -24.49 -31.58
N ILE A 330 -9.69 -24.78 -30.54
CA ILE A 330 -8.26 -24.47 -30.35
C ILE A 330 -7.38 -24.67 -31.59
N GLU A 331 -7.68 -25.66 -32.43
CA GLU A 331 -6.93 -25.93 -33.66
C GLU A 331 -6.92 -24.74 -34.62
N ARG A 332 -8.05 -24.04 -34.82
CA ARG A 332 -8.11 -22.87 -35.72
C ARG A 332 -7.32 -21.68 -35.16
N MET A 333 -7.27 -21.58 -33.84
CA MET A 333 -6.64 -20.45 -33.16
C MET A 333 -5.10 -20.52 -33.17
N LEU A 334 -4.53 -21.71 -33.34
CA LEU A 334 -3.08 -21.94 -33.41
C LEU A 334 -2.49 -21.85 -34.83
N ASP A 335 -3.26 -21.38 -35.80
CA ASP A 335 -2.75 -21.10 -37.14
C ASP A 335 -1.74 -19.96 -37.09
N GLU A 336 -0.52 -20.23 -37.57
CA GLU A 336 0.55 -19.25 -37.66
C GLU A 336 0.20 -18.12 -38.63
N SER A 337 0.69 -16.92 -38.37
CA SER A 337 0.46 -15.82 -39.30
C SER A 337 1.05 -16.15 -40.69
N PRO A 338 0.43 -15.67 -41.79
CA PRO A 338 0.92 -15.97 -43.14
C PRO A 338 2.40 -15.63 -43.36
N SER A 339 2.88 -14.56 -42.71
CA SER A 339 4.29 -14.13 -42.74
C SER A 339 5.22 -15.12 -42.02
N VAL A 340 4.85 -15.58 -40.83
CA VAL A 340 5.64 -16.56 -40.07
C VAL A 340 5.67 -17.90 -40.81
N ASN A 341 4.53 -18.35 -41.33
CA ASN A 341 4.45 -19.58 -42.12
C ASN A 341 5.32 -19.50 -43.40
N ALA A 342 5.28 -18.38 -44.12
CA ALA A 342 6.13 -18.16 -45.29
C ALA A 342 7.63 -18.21 -44.96
N LYS A 343 8.05 -17.59 -43.85
CA LYS A 343 9.44 -17.65 -43.36
C LYS A 343 9.85 -19.09 -43.00
N ARG A 344 9.00 -19.82 -42.28
CA ARG A 344 9.25 -21.23 -41.92
C ARG A 344 9.40 -22.11 -43.17
N LEU A 345 8.50 -21.96 -44.15
CA LEU A 345 8.57 -22.69 -45.42
C LEU A 345 9.88 -22.40 -46.18
N LYS A 346 10.34 -21.15 -46.18
CA LYS A 346 11.61 -20.76 -46.82
C LYS A 346 12.80 -21.43 -46.13
N ILE A 347 12.85 -21.39 -44.80
CA ILE A 347 13.92 -22.01 -44.01
C ILE A 347 13.93 -23.53 -44.20
N ASN A 348 12.77 -24.18 -44.16
CA ASN A 348 12.68 -25.63 -44.36
C ASN A 348 13.16 -26.05 -45.75
N LYS A 349 12.82 -25.29 -46.80
CA LYS A 349 13.36 -25.52 -48.16
C LYS A 349 14.88 -25.39 -48.20
N SER A 350 15.44 -24.38 -47.53
CA SER A 350 16.89 -24.22 -47.43
C SER A 350 17.56 -25.38 -46.68
N ILE A 351 16.98 -25.84 -45.58
CA ILE A 351 17.48 -27.00 -44.83
C ILE A 351 17.47 -28.26 -45.70
N GLU A 352 16.37 -28.51 -46.42
CA GLU A 352 16.25 -29.67 -47.31
C GLU A 352 17.31 -29.63 -48.43
N LEU A 353 17.55 -28.45 -49.01
CA LEU A 353 18.61 -28.26 -50.01
C LEU A 353 20.01 -28.52 -49.45
N LEU A 354 20.29 -28.04 -48.23
CA LEU A 354 21.56 -28.28 -47.56
C LEU A 354 21.76 -29.76 -47.22
N GLN A 355 20.71 -30.47 -46.82
CA GLN A 355 20.76 -31.92 -46.59
C GLN A 355 21.07 -32.69 -47.88
N LYS A 356 20.40 -32.36 -48.99
CA LYS A 356 20.69 -32.96 -50.30
C LYS A 356 22.11 -32.65 -50.77
N SER A 357 22.57 -31.42 -50.59
CA SER A 357 23.94 -31.04 -50.93
C SER A 357 24.96 -31.82 -50.09
N LYS A 358 24.70 -32.01 -48.79
CA LYS A 358 25.54 -32.85 -47.91
C LYS A 358 25.63 -34.29 -48.42
N GLU A 359 24.52 -34.89 -48.84
CA GLU A 359 24.51 -36.26 -49.40
C GLU A 359 25.31 -36.36 -50.70
N VAL A 360 25.20 -35.37 -51.58
CA VAL A 360 25.97 -35.33 -52.84
C VAL A 360 27.46 -35.21 -52.54
N VAL A 361 27.85 -34.32 -51.62
CA VAL A 361 29.26 -34.18 -51.22
C VAL A 361 29.79 -35.47 -50.60
N ALA A 362 29.01 -36.15 -49.75
CA ALA A 362 29.39 -37.44 -49.19
C ALA A 362 29.66 -38.49 -50.29
N LYS A 363 28.81 -38.58 -51.32
CA LYS A 363 28.99 -39.49 -52.47
C LYS A 363 30.19 -39.16 -53.37
N ILE A 364 30.68 -37.91 -53.35
CA ILE A 364 31.87 -37.51 -54.10
C ILE A 364 33.15 -37.83 -53.29
N MET A 365 33.04 -37.88 -51.97
CA MET A 365 34.15 -38.15 -51.05
C MET A 365 34.40 -39.65 -50.81
N ASP A 366 33.41 -40.51 -51.10
CA ASP A 366 33.56 -41.97 -51.23
C ASP A 366 34.10 -42.34 -52.62
#